data_AF-A0A836EJU6-F1
#
_entry.id   AF-A0A836EJU6-F1
#
_cell.length_a   1.000
_cell.length_b   1.000
_cell.length_c   1.000
_cell.angle_alpha   90.00
_cell.angle_beta   90.00
_cell.angle_gamma   90.00
#
_symmetry.space_group_name_H-M   'P 1'
#
loop_
_entity.id
_entity.type
_entity.pdbx_description
1 polymer ?
#
loop_
_entity_poly.entity_id
_entity_poly.type
_entity_poly.pdbx_seq_one_letter_code
_entity_poly.pdbx_strand_id
1 'polypeptide(L)'
;MKFHCYIEIHDRILSVCSQRRSQSILAFTKKSVKDDDVYLYLQTRQNKQGIKYQIVNNVKQVFTKFIADGKVTIRLIQPCHDLIIQSDSIQLKSFLHILNQIINRHSQHDELGTLPHLQQLLLSQNNLGKSPKSKWTWLEQTAIKHNLHFLDISSNLLTELPTQIKNLNALVHLKVSQNALTHLPHNIRTLRNLKILDVARNRLSYLPVTITYLRLQLLDVTENPFMESYDIKNNVCVNDSAMTVKMTSLVEWSAKTILKSRITYDASIIPYTLVDYLDEAKCCYLCKTTCFDCYVKKLIYVPLPCAEIKKSMCTAFIFEAYFCSLFCANNILCKSK
;
A
#
# COMPACT_ATOMS: atom_id res chain seq x y z
N MET A 1 0.77 -14.07 -29.57
CA MET A 1 1.94 -14.96 -29.66
C MET A 1 1.46 -16.40 -29.78
N LYS A 2 1.95 -17.17 -30.75
CA LYS A 2 1.68 -18.61 -30.88
C LYS A 2 2.94 -19.36 -30.45
N PHE A 3 2.85 -20.17 -29.41
CA PHE A 3 3.96 -20.92 -28.84
C PHE A 3 3.83 -22.38 -29.26
N HIS A 4 4.78 -22.87 -30.04
CA HIS A 4 4.81 -24.26 -30.50
C HIS A 4 5.56 -25.11 -29.48
N CYS A 5 4.93 -26.17 -29.01
CA CYS A 5 5.51 -27.02 -27.97
C CYS A 5 4.98 -28.45 -28.07
N TYR A 6 5.57 -29.34 -27.29
CA TYR A 6 4.94 -30.62 -26.97
C TYR A 6 4.21 -30.50 -25.65
N ILE A 7 2.97 -30.99 -25.59
CA ILE A 7 2.19 -31.00 -24.36
C ILE A 7 1.68 -32.39 -24.05
N GLU A 8 1.66 -32.70 -22.76
CA GLU A 8 0.99 -33.85 -22.17
C GLU A 8 0.01 -33.33 -21.12
N ILE A 9 -1.22 -33.86 -21.15
CA ILE A 9 -2.29 -33.45 -20.24
C ILE A 9 -2.59 -34.62 -19.32
N HIS A 10 -2.41 -34.39 -18.02
CA HIS A 10 -2.75 -35.37 -17.00
C HIS A 10 -3.98 -34.90 -16.22
N ASP A 11 -5.09 -35.63 -16.36
CA ASP A 11 -6.30 -35.42 -15.55
C ASP A 11 -6.12 -36.10 -14.19
N ARG A 12 -6.17 -35.29 -13.11
CA ARG A 12 -5.98 -35.79 -11.74
C ARG A 12 -7.23 -36.46 -11.17
N ILE A 13 -8.38 -36.37 -11.85
CA ILE A 13 -9.64 -37.02 -11.43
C ILE A 13 -9.79 -38.38 -12.13
N LEU A 14 -9.47 -38.44 -13.42
CA LEU A 14 -9.56 -39.65 -14.24
C LEU A 14 -8.16 -40.23 -14.47
N SER A 15 -7.69 -41.06 -13.54
CA SER A 15 -6.35 -41.69 -13.56
C SER A 15 -6.02 -42.51 -14.82
N VAL A 16 -7.01 -42.79 -15.67
CA VAL A 16 -6.90 -43.68 -16.85
C VAL A 16 -6.71 -42.91 -18.17
N CYS A 17 -6.96 -41.59 -18.24
CA CYS A 17 -6.92 -40.83 -19.49
C CYS A 17 -5.79 -39.79 -19.54
N SER A 18 -4.53 -40.26 -19.54
CA SER A 18 -3.40 -39.40 -19.90
C SER A 18 -3.36 -39.23 -21.42
N GLN A 19 -3.54 -38.00 -21.90
CA GLN A 19 -3.35 -37.73 -23.33
C GLN A 19 -1.85 -37.78 -23.63
N ARG A 20 -1.44 -38.76 -24.44
CA ARG A 20 -0.05 -38.94 -24.86
C ARG A 20 0.51 -37.64 -25.45
N ARG A 21 1.78 -37.39 -25.13
CA ARG A 21 2.55 -36.22 -25.57
C ARG A 21 2.33 -35.92 -27.05
N SER A 22 1.83 -34.72 -27.35
CA SER A 22 1.48 -34.32 -28.72
C SER A 22 2.01 -32.94 -29.06
N GLN A 23 2.38 -32.75 -30.34
CA GLN A 23 2.76 -31.43 -30.84
C GLN A 23 1.52 -30.53 -30.82
N SER A 24 1.67 -29.39 -30.16
CA SER A 24 0.58 -28.51 -29.78
C SER A 24 0.96 -27.04 -29.97
N ILE A 25 -0.06 -26.20 -30.09
CA ILE A 25 0.08 -24.74 -30.13
C ILE A 25 -0.61 -24.16 -28.90
N LEU A 26 0.14 -23.39 -28.13
CA LEU A 26 -0.36 -22.60 -27.02
C LEU A 26 -0.47 -21.13 -27.42
N ALA A 27 -1.58 -20.48 -27.09
CA ALA A 27 -1.77 -19.06 -27.31
C ALA A 27 -2.55 -18.43 -26.16
N PHE A 28 -2.19 -17.20 -25.77
CA PHE A 28 -3.00 -16.39 -24.87
C PHE A 28 -4.07 -15.66 -25.68
N THR A 29 -5.32 -15.73 -25.22
CA THR A 29 -6.49 -15.12 -25.88
C THR A 29 -7.34 -14.39 -24.84
N LYS A 30 -8.05 -13.35 -25.27
CA LYS A 30 -9.09 -12.68 -24.47
C LYS A 30 -10.46 -13.00 -25.04
N LYS A 31 -11.49 -13.04 -24.19
CA LYS A 31 -12.88 -13.28 -24.61
C LYS A 31 -13.51 -12.04 -25.26
N SER A 32 -13.12 -10.83 -24.82
CA SER A 32 -13.53 -9.55 -25.42
C SER A 32 -12.46 -8.48 -25.14
N VAL A 33 -12.52 -7.36 -25.88
CA VAL A 33 -11.65 -6.18 -25.65
C VAL A 33 -11.96 -5.53 -24.29
N LYS A 34 -13.21 -5.66 -23.81
CA LYS A 34 -13.69 -5.08 -22.54
C LYS A 34 -13.57 -6.03 -21.34
N ASP A 35 -13.14 -7.26 -21.57
CA ASP A 35 -13.11 -8.33 -20.55
C ASP A 35 -11.66 -8.61 -20.15
N ASP A 36 -11.41 -8.69 -18.85
CA ASP A 36 -10.07 -8.90 -18.28
C ASP A 36 -9.70 -10.39 -18.18
N ASP A 37 -10.66 -11.29 -18.46
CA ASP A 37 -10.42 -12.72 -18.46
C ASP A 37 -9.49 -13.15 -19.62
N VAL A 38 -8.29 -13.58 -19.24
CA VAL A 38 -7.28 -14.16 -20.14
C VAL A 38 -7.35 -15.69 -20.10
N TYR A 39 -7.44 -16.28 -21.28
CA TYR A 39 -7.49 -17.72 -21.49
C TYR A 39 -6.24 -18.22 -22.19
N LEU A 40 -5.71 -19.35 -21.72
CA LEU A 40 -4.74 -20.16 -22.44
C LEU A 40 -5.49 -21.10 -23.39
N TYR A 41 -5.34 -20.84 -24.68
CA TYR A 41 -5.86 -21.67 -25.75
C TYR A 41 -4.82 -22.74 -26.12
N LEU A 42 -5.21 -24.00 -26.03
CA LEU A 42 -4.41 -25.17 -26.37
C LEU A 42 -5.01 -25.87 -27.58
N GLN A 43 -4.27 -25.92 -28.68
CA GLN A 43 -4.66 -26.67 -29.87
C GLN A 43 -3.73 -27.86 -30.06
N THR A 44 -4.29 -29.05 -30.24
CA THR A 44 -3.52 -30.28 -30.50
C THR A 44 -3.85 -30.82 -31.90
N ARG A 45 -3.01 -31.71 -32.44
CA ARG A 45 -3.31 -32.37 -33.73
C ARG A 45 -4.62 -33.16 -33.72
N GLN A 46 -4.99 -33.71 -32.56
CA GLN A 46 -6.21 -34.52 -32.38
C GLN A 46 -7.44 -33.66 -32.12
N ASN A 47 -7.29 -32.52 -31.44
CA ASN A 47 -8.38 -31.58 -31.18
C ASN A 47 -8.12 -30.24 -31.87
N LYS A 48 -8.55 -30.15 -33.13
CA LYS A 48 -8.42 -28.94 -33.95
C LYS A 48 -9.28 -27.77 -33.45
N GLN A 49 -10.36 -28.02 -32.71
CA GLN A 49 -11.21 -26.98 -32.12
C GLN A 49 -10.54 -26.29 -30.93
N GLY A 50 -9.58 -26.97 -30.29
CA GLY A 50 -8.76 -26.47 -29.19
C GLY A 50 -9.51 -26.35 -27.86
N ILE A 51 -8.77 -26.38 -26.77
CA ILE A 51 -9.26 -26.32 -25.39
C ILE A 51 -8.89 -24.96 -24.80
N LYS A 52 -9.80 -24.34 -24.07
CA LYS A 52 -9.56 -23.07 -23.37
C LYS A 52 -9.44 -23.31 -21.88
N TYR A 53 -8.33 -22.87 -21.29
CA TYR A 53 -8.12 -22.84 -19.85
C TYR A 53 -8.15 -21.39 -19.37
N GLN A 54 -9.00 -21.07 -18.40
CA GLN A 54 -8.90 -19.78 -17.70
C GLN A 54 -7.58 -19.75 -16.94
N ILE A 55 -6.87 -18.61 -16.94
CA ILE A 55 -5.57 -18.50 -16.26
C ILE A 55 -5.69 -17.73 -14.95
N VAL A 56 -6.41 -16.61 -14.97
CA VAL A 56 -6.64 -15.79 -13.77
C VAL A 56 -7.42 -16.62 -12.74
N ASN A 57 -6.93 -16.67 -11.50
CA ASN A 57 -7.50 -17.42 -10.37
C ASN A 57 -7.64 -18.94 -10.56
N ASN A 58 -7.02 -19.52 -11.59
CA ASN A 58 -7.18 -20.93 -11.93
C ASN A 58 -5.86 -21.71 -12.04
N VAL A 59 -4.71 -21.03 -11.98
CA VAL A 59 -3.40 -21.68 -11.86
C VAL A 59 -3.10 -21.89 -10.38
N LYS A 60 -3.02 -23.15 -9.94
CA LYS A 60 -2.68 -23.51 -8.55
C LYS A 60 -1.17 -23.38 -8.31
N GLN A 61 -0.35 -23.84 -9.25
CA GLN A 61 1.10 -23.85 -9.12
C GLN A 61 1.79 -24.03 -10.48
N VAL A 62 2.98 -23.44 -10.64
CA VAL A 62 3.87 -23.67 -11.79
C VAL A 62 5.16 -24.33 -11.30
N PHE A 63 5.51 -25.49 -11.85
CA PHE A 63 6.72 -26.24 -11.53
C PHE A 63 7.79 -26.01 -12.58
N THR A 64 8.91 -25.42 -12.17
CA THR A 64 10.01 -25.00 -13.07
C THR A 64 11.33 -25.74 -12.81
N LYS A 65 11.32 -26.80 -11.99
CA LYS A 65 12.53 -27.57 -11.60
C LYS A 65 13.39 -28.03 -12.79
N PHE A 66 12.77 -28.32 -13.92
CA PHE A 66 13.43 -28.84 -15.14
C PHE A 66 13.41 -27.84 -16.30
N ILE A 67 13.33 -26.54 -16.00
CA ILE A 67 13.24 -25.51 -17.05
C ILE A 67 14.51 -25.41 -17.92
N ALA A 68 15.67 -25.74 -17.36
CA ALA A 68 16.93 -25.82 -18.12
C ALA A 68 16.85 -26.90 -19.21
N ASP A 69 16.17 -28.02 -18.91
CA ASP A 69 15.91 -29.11 -19.85
C ASP A 69 14.69 -28.83 -20.76
N GLY A 70 14.14 -27.62 -20.69
CA GLY A 70 13.00 -27.20 -21.49
C GLY A 70 11.67 -27.82 -21.06
N LYS A 71 11.52 -28.24 -19.79
CA LYS A 71 10.30 -28.86 -19.26
C LYS A 71 9.69 -28.07 -18.09
N VAL A 72 8.38 -27.82 -18.17
CA VAL A 72 7.61 -27.09 -17.15
C VAL A 72 6.26 -27.77 -16.96
N THR A 73 5.74 -27.77 -15.73
CA THR A 73 4.37 -28.27 -15.45
C THR A 73 3.52 -27.14 -14.89
N ILE A 74 2.36 -26.88 -15.48
CA ILE A 74 1.36 -25.93 -14.97
C ILE A 74 0.19 -26.72 -14.39
N ARG A 75 -0.08 -26.52 -13.11
CA ARG A 75 -1.17 -27.18 -12.40
C ARG A 75 -2.39 -26.26 -12.32
N LEU A 76 -3.49 -26.68 -12.92
CA LEU A 76 -4.76 -25.95 -12.92
C LEU A 76 -5.69 -26.44 -11.81
N ILE A 77 -6.54 -25.54 -11.29
CA ILE A 77 -7.59 -25.85 -10.32
C ILE A 77 -8.77 -26.50 -11.05
N GLN A 78 -9.26 -25.88 -12.13
CA GLN A 78 -10.41 -26.35 -12.90
C GLN A 78 -10.23 -26.15 -14.43
N PRO A 79 -10.39 -27.20 -15.25
CA PRO A 79 -10.42 -28.61 -14.85
C PRO A 79 -9.13 -29.01 -14.14
N CYS A 80 -9.18 -30.07 -13.33
CA CYS A 80 -8.08 -30.54 -12.48
C CYS A 80 -6.92 -31.16 -13.30
N HIS A 81 -6.34 -30.41 -14.22
CA HIS A 81 -5.31 -30.87 -15.14
C HIS A 81 -3.91 -30.38 -14.72
N ASP A 82 -2.92 -31.25 -14.93
CA ASP A 82 -1.51 -30.88 -14.99
C ASP A 82 -1.10 -30.82 -16.47
N LEU A 83 -0.73 -29.63 -16.93
CA LEU A 83 -0.22 -29.39 -18.28
C LEU A 83 1.31 -29.48 -18.26
N ILE A 84 1.86 -30.55 -18.82
CA ILE A 84 3.31 -30.76 -18.91
C ILE A 84 3.76 -30.25 -20.28
N ILE A 85 4.50 -29.16 -20.29
CA ILE A 85 4.96 -28.46 -21.48
C ILE A 85 6.44 -28.76 -21.68
N GLN A 86 6.82 -29.13 -22.90
CA GLN A 86 8.20 -29.28 -23.30
C GLN A 86 8.50 -28.50 -24.60
N SER A 87 9.50 -27.63 -24.56
CA SER A 87 9.95 -26.82 -25.70
C SER A 87 11.41 -26.38 -25.51
N ASP A 88 11.93 -25.57 -26.42
CA ASP A 88 13.21 -24.90 -26.24
C ASP A 88 13.22 -24.04 -24.96
N SER A 89 14.33 -24.07 -24.24
CA SER A 89 14.45 -23.42 -22.92
C SER A 89 14.30 -21.90 -22.98
N ILE A 90 14.73 -21.26 -24.09
CA ILE A 90 14.64 -19.80 -24.27
C ILE A 90 13.16 -19.44 -24.49
N GLN A 91 12.50 -20.12 -25.43
CA GLN A 91 11.10 -19.86 -25.71
C GLN A 91 10.19 -20.16 -24.52
N LEU A 92 10.52 -21.20 -23.74
CA LEU A 92 9.78 -21.57 -22.54
C LEU A 92 9.94 -20.54 -21.41
N LYS A 93 11.14 -19.97 -21.24
CA LYS A 93 11.38 -18.85 -20.30
C LYS A 93 10.60 -17.60 -20.71
N SER A 94 10.60 -17.25 -22.00
CA SER A 94 9.80 -16.11 -22.51
C SER A 94 8.31 -16.34 -22.31
N PHE A 95 7.81 -17.55 -22.57
CA PHE A 95 6.42 -17.93 -22.33
C PHE A 95 6.05 -17.81 -20.84
N LEU A 96 6.91 -18.31 -19.96
CA LEU A 96 6.70 -18.23 -18.51
C LEU A 96 6.74 -16.81 -17.97
N HIS A 97 7.60 -15.95 -18.52
CA HIS A 97 7.60 -14.54 -18.15
C HIS A 97 6.23 -13.90 -18.44
N ILE A 98 5.65 -14.15 -19.62
CA ILE A 98 4.32 -13.65 -19.99
C ILE A 98 3.23 -14.29 -19.11
N LEU A 99 3.31 -15.60 -18.87
CA LEU A 99 2.36 -16.31 -18.00
C LEU A 99 2.38 -15.74 -16.59
N ASN A 100 3.56 -15.55 -16.00
CA ASN A 100 3.73 -14.96 -14.68
C ASN A 100 3.25 -13.52 -14.65
N GLN A 101 3.50 -12.72 -15.69
CA GLN A 101 2.91 -11.39 -15.78
C GLN A 101 1.38 -11.43 -15.80
N ILE A 102 0.77 -12.42 -16.46
CA ILE A 102 -0.70 -12.59 -16.53
C ILE A 102 -1.27 -13.06 -15.18
N ILE A 103 -0.66 -14.07 -14.56
CA ILE A 103 -1.04 -14.58 -13.23
C ILE A 103 -0.88 -13.45 -12.20
N ASN A 104 0.21 -12.71 -12.28
CA ASN A 104 0.57 -11.62 -11.37
C ASN A 104 0.10 -10.26 -11.87
N ARG A 105 -0.92 -10.16 -12.74
CA ARG A 105 -1.49 -8.86 -13.16
C ARG A 105 -1.97 -8.01 -11.99
N HIS A 106 -2.21 -8.64 -10.83
CA HIS A 106 -2.53 -7.98 -9.57
C HIS A 106 -1.32 -7.75 -8.65
N SER A 107 -0.14 -8.31 -8.95
CA SER A 107 1.00 -8.44 -8.04
C SER A 107 2.35 -8.03 -8.66
N GLN A 108 2.38 -7.03 -9.55
CA GLN A 108 3.66 -6.53 -10.10
C GLN A 108 4.57 -5.84 -9.07
N HIS A 109 4.10 -5.58 -7.84
CA HIS A 109 4.89 -4.85 -6.84
C HIS A 109 5.29 -5.68 -5.61
N ASP A 110 4.74 -6.89 -5.43
CA ASP A 110 5.02 -7.72 -4.23
C ASP A 110 6.46 -8.26 -4.21
N GLU A 111 7.13 -8.35 -5.37
CA GLU A 111 8.53 -8.78 -5.49
C GLU A 111 9.54 -7.76 -4.95
N LEU A 112 9.19 -6.46 -4.84
CA LEU A 112 10.05 -5.49 -4.16
C LEU A 112 10.15 -5.79 -2.66
N GLY A 113 9.07 -6.31 -2.08
CA GLY A 113 8.96 -6.67 -0.68
C GLY A 113 9.72 -7.93 -0.27
N THR A 114 10.18 -8.73 -1.23
CA THR A 114 10.96 -9.94 -0.97
C THR A 114 12.47 -9.69 -0.98
N LEU A 115 12.92 -8.47 -1.28
CA LEU A 115 14.35 -8.10 -1.27
C LEU A 115 14.83 -7.89 0.18
N PRO A 116 15.60 -8.82 0.77
CA PRO A 116 15.90 -8.83 2.20
C PRO A 116 16.90 -7.74 2.63
N HIS A 117 17.56 -7.06 1.69
CA HIS A 117 18.58 -6.06 1.97
C HIS A 117 18.30 -4.70 1.31
N LEU A 118 17.08 -4.46 0.84
CA LEU A 118 16.74 -3.20 0.19
C LEU A 118 16.74 -2.06 1.21
N GLN A 119 17.78 -1.22 1.15
CA GLN A 119 17.94 -0.07 2.06
C GLN A 119 17.54 1.26 1.45
N GLN A 120 17.68 1.39 0.14
CA GLN A 120 17.40 2.62 -0.58
C GLN A 120 16.52 2.29 -1.77
N LEU A 121 15.44 3.06 -1.93
CA LEU A 121 14.49 2.89 -3.01
C LEU A 121 14.18 4.24 -3.65
N LEU A 122 14.55 4.34 -4.93
CA LEU A 122 14.36 5.53 -5.75
C LEU A 122 13.23 5.25 -6.75
N LEU A 123 12.09 5.89 -6.53
CA LEU A 123 10.90 5.82 -7.37
C LEU A 123 10.48 7.21 -7.86
N SER A 124 11.37 8.19 -7.79
CA SER A 124 11.13 9.54 -8.30
C SER A 124 10.71 9.54 -9.77
N GLN A 125 9.86 10.50 -10.18
CA GLN A 125 9.46 10.72 -11.57
C GLN A 125 8.69 9.55 -12.20
N ASN A 126 7.81 8.93 -11.43
CA ASN A 126 6.90 7.89 -11.93
C ASN A 126 5.44 8.39 -11.92
N ASN A 127 4.49 7.51 -12.21
CA ASN A 127 3.05 7.83 -12.20
C ASN A 127 2.31 7.11 -11.06
N LEU A 128 2.94 6.97 -9.89
CA LEU A 128 2.37 6.19 -8.78
C LEU A 128 1.05 6.77 -8.25
N GLY A 129 0.81 8.07 -8.37
CA GLY A 129 -0.43 8.72 -7.96
C GLY A 129 -1.64 8.40 -8.84
N LYS A 130 -1.45 7.91 -10.08
CA LYS A 130 -2.55 7.41 -10.93
C LYS A 130 -2.99 6.00 -10.54
N SER A 131 -2.20 5.34 -9.69
CA SER A 131 -2.43 3.96 -9.29
C SER A 131 -3.41 3.90 -8.11
N PRO A 132 -4.33 2.91 -8.06
CA PRO A 132 -5.26 2.80 -6.93
C PRO A 132 -4.50 2.55 -5.61
N LYS A 133 -5.05 3.03 -4.49
CA LYS A 133 -4.46 2.91 -3.13
C LYS A 133 -3.99 1.49 -2.78
N SER A 134 -4.70 0.48 -3.31
CA SER A 134 -4.42 -0.95 -3.11
C SER A 134 -3.10 -1.44 -3.72
N LYS A 135 -2.37 -0.63 -4.50
CA LYS A 135 -1.07 -1.02 -5.10
C LYS A 135 0.14 -0.77 -4.20
N TRP A 136 -0.04 -0.23 -3.00
CA TRP A 136 1.03 0.01 -2.03
C TRP A 136 1.22 -1.11 -1.00
N THR A 137 0.53 -2.25 -1.18
CA THR A 137 0.62 -3.44 -0.31
C THR A 137 2.05 -3.96 -0.13
N TRP A 138 2.92 -3.75 -1.12
CA TRP A 138 4.33 -4.13 -1.03
C TRP A 138 5.08 -3.40 0.09
N LEU A 139 4.65 -2.20 0.51
CA LEU A 139 5.20 -1.52 1.69
C LEU A 139 4.86 -2.24 3.00
N GLU A 140 3.88 -3.15 3.00
CA GLU A 140 3.51 -3.93 4.17
C GLU A 140 4.45 -5.12 4.40
N GLN A 141 5.36 -5.39 3.48
CA GLN A 141 6.25 -6.54 3.52
C GLN A 141 7.33 -6.37 4.59
N THR A 142 7.61 -7.44 5.33
CA THR A 142 8.45 -7.41 6.54
C THR A 142 9.87 -6.92 6.26
N ALA A 143 10.47 -7.33 5.14
CA ALA A 143 11.81 -6.91 4.75
C ALA A 143 11.89 -5.38 4.55
N ILE A 144 10.90 -4.79 3.89
CA ILE A 144 10.89 -3.34 3.63
C ILE A 144 10.67 -2.54 4.91
N LYS A 145 9.71 -2.97 5.76
CA LYS A 145 9.42 -2.31 7.05
C LYS A 145 10.66 -2.13 7.93
N HIS A 146 11.58 -3.10 7.90
CA HIS A 146 12.74 -3.16 8.80
C HIS A 146 14.06 -2.74 8.15
N ASN A 147 14.16 -2.71 6.82
CA ASN A 147 15.43 -2.44 6.15
C ASN A 147 15.46 -1.14 5.33
N LEU A 148 14.31 -0.58 4.95
CA LEU A 148 14.29 0.59 4.08
C LEU A 148 14.63 1.86 4.88
N HIS A 149 15.80 2.46 4.61
CA HIS A 149 16.30 3.68 5.24
C HIS A 149 16.03 4.92 4.39
N PHE A 150 15.98 4.78 3.07
CA PHE A 150 15.78 5.90 2.14
C PHE A 150 14.67 5.56 1.14
N LEU A 151 13.66 6.43 1.08
CA LEU A 151 12.57 6.34 0.10
C LEU A 151 12.40 7.67 -0.63
N ASP A 152 12.53 7.63 -1.95
CA ASP A 152 12.21 8.76 -2.82
C ASP A 152 11.03 8.42 -3.72
N ILE A 153 9.92 9.11 -3.49
CA ILE A 153 8.68 9.04 -4.27
C ILE A 153 8.30 10.44 -4.77
N SER A 154 9.30 11.29 -5.01
CA SER A 154 9.10 12.62 -5.60
C SER A 154 8.52 12.56 -7.01
N SER A 155 7.86 13.63 -7.46
CA SER A 155 7.36 13.76 -8.84
C SER A 155 6.46 12.59 -9.29
N ASN A 156 5.51 12.18 -8.46
CA ASN A 156 4.65 11.01 -8.70
C ASN A 156 3.15 11.29 -8.82
N LEU A 157 2.75 12.56 -8.82
CA LEU A 157 1.35 13.00 -8.87
C LEU A 157 0.49 12.47 -7.70
N LEU A 158 1.11 12.16 -6.55
CA LEU A 158 0.40 11.66 -5.37
C LEU A 158 -0.48 12.77 -4.77
N THR A 159 -1.77 12.49 -4.54
CA THR A 159 -2.71 13.40 -3.86
C THR A 159 -2.74 13.20 -2.34
N GLU A 160 -2.34 12.01 -1.89
CA GLU A 160 -2.21 11.58 -0.51
C GLU A 160 -1.02 10.62 -0.40
N LEU A 161 -0.45 10.52 0.80
CA LEU A 161 0.54 9.50 1.11
C LEU A 161 -0.16 8.18 1.42
N PRO A 162 0.33 7.03 0.91
CA PRO A 162 -0.23 5.73 1.26
C PRO A 162 -0.11 5.48 2.76
N THR A 163 -1.18 4.96 3.37
CA THR A 163 -1.26 4.72 4.82
C THR A 163 -0.18 3.73 5.29
N GLN A 164 0.26 2.83 4.41
CA GLN A 164 1.31 1.85 4.66
C GLN A 164 2.67 2.44 5.03
N ILE A 165 2.95 3.70 4.65
CA ILE A 165 4.21 4.37 5.01
C ILE A 165 4.41 4.39 6.53
N LYS A 166 3.33 4.43 7.32
CA LYS A 166 3.38 4.40 8.79
C LYS A 166 4.17 3.20 9.35
N ASN A 167 4.30 2.12 8.58
CA ASN A 167 4.94 0.89 9.01
C ASN A 167 6.47 0.85 8.72
N LEU A 168 7.02 1.85 8.05
CA LEU A 168 8.44 1.89 7.65
C LEU A 168 9.33 2.33 8.83
N ASN A 169 9.48 1.44 9.81
CA ASN A 169 10.14 1.73 11.08
C ASN A 169 11.63 2.10 10.94
N ALA A 170 12.31 1.60 9.92
CA ALA A 170 13.72 1.89 9.65
C ALA A 170 13.96 3.16 8.83
N LEU A 171 12.90 3.83 8.36
CA LEU A 171 13.04 4.94 7.43
C LEU A 171 13.69 6.16 8.09
N VAL A 172 14.77 6.65 7.48
CA VAL A 172 15.56 7.82 7.92
C VAL A 172 15.33 9.01 7.00
N HIS A 173 15.18 8.76 5.70
CA HIS A 173 15.00 9.78 4.68
C HIS A 173 13.73 9.50 3.85
N LEU A 174 12.82 10.46 3.81
CA LEU A 174 11.62 10.40 2.99
C LEU A 174 11.54 11.64 2.09
N LYS A 175 11.60 11.42 0.78
CA LYS A 175 11.40 12.47 -0.23
C LYS A 175 10.09 12.26 -0.96
N VAL A 176 9.23 13.27 -0.92
CA VAL A 176 7.90 13.28 -1.53
C VAL A 176 7.62 14.62 -2.22
N SER A 177 8.67 15.35 -2.57
CA SER A 177 8.54 16.64 -3.23
C SER A 177 7.90 16.53 -4.61
N GLN A 178 7.35 17.64 -5.12
CA GLN A 178 6.73 17.72 -6.45
C GLN A 178 5.56 16.74 -6.64
N ASN A 179 4.73 16.58 -5.63
CA ASN A 179 3.49 15.83 -5.70
C ASN A 179 2.29 16.79 -5.58
N ALA A 180 1.08 16.24 -5.43
CA ALA A 180 -0.15 17.00 -5.21
C ALA A 180 -0.72 16.76 -3.81
N LEU A 181 0.14 16.48 -2.81
CA LEU A 181 -0.30 16.14 -1.47
C LEU A 181 -1.05 17.30 -0.84
N THR A 182 -2.26 17.02 -0.35
CA THR A 182 -3.11 18.02 0.33
C THR A 182 -2.93 18.01 1.85
N HIS A 183 -2.53 16.87 2.40
CA HIS A 183 -2.27 16.66 3.82
C HIS A 183 -1.23 15.56 4.01
N LEU A 184 -0.56 15.57 5.16
CA LEU A 184 0.27 14.45 5.62
C LEU A 184 -0.54 13.59 6.60
N PRO A 185 -0.31 12.27 6.65
CA PRO A 185 -1.05 11.38 7.55
C PRO A 185 -0.75 11.71 9.01
N HIS A 186 -1.78 11.68 9.86
CA HIS A 186 -1.63 11.92 11.30
C HIS A 186 -0.69 10.90 11.97
N ASN A 187 -0.54 9.72 11.40
CA ASN A 187 0.36 8.67 11.88
C ASN A 187 1.82 8.85 11.51
N ILE A 188 2.23 9.97 10.92
CA ILE A 188 3.64 10.21 10.59
C ILE A 188 4.58 10.09 11.80
N ARG A 189 4.06 10.27 13.02
CA ARG A 189 4.76 10.03 14.30
C ARG A 189 5.33 8.62 14.44
N THR A 190 4.77 7.60 13.77
CA THR A 190 5.26 6.22 13.86
C THR A 190 6.67 6.07 13.29
N LEU A 191 7.08 6.95 12.37
CA LEU A 191 8.39 6.98 11.74
C LEU A 191 9.47 7.54 12.68
N ARG A 192 9.71 6.88 13.82
CA ARG A 192 10.57 7.38 14.92
C ARG A 192 12.02 7.64 14.51
N ASN A 193 12.50 6.96 13.47
CA ASN A 193 13.86 7.09 12.96
C ASN A 193 14.00 8.16 11.88
N LEU A 194 12.90 8.78 11.42
CA LEU A 194 12.93 9.77 10.35
C LEU A 194 13.72 11.01 10.78
N LYS A 195 14.70 11.38 9.96
CA LYS A 195 15.55 12.56 10.16
C LYS A 195 15.34 13.61 9.09
N ILE A 196 15.10 13.18 7.84
CA ILE A 196 14.92 14.07 6.72
C ILE A 196 13.57 13.82 6.09
N LEU A 197 12.75 14.87 6.03
CA LEU A 197 11.46 14.87 5.35
C LEU A 197 11.43 16.02 4.34
N ASP A 198 11.36 15.67 3.06
CA ASP A 198 11.17 16.61 1.97
C ASP A 198 9.76 16.48 1.41
N VAL A 199 8.94 17.50 1.62
CA VAL A 199 7.57 17.62 1.11
C VAL A 199 7.39 18.93 0.33
N ALA A 200 8.49 19.49 -0.20
CA ALA A 200 8.46 20.70 -1.00
C ALA A 200 7.57 20.55 -2.25
N ARG A 201 7.04 21.66 -2.78
CA ARG A 201 6.22 21.66 -4.01
C ARG A 201 5.03 20.70 -3.93
N ASN A 202 4.24 20.84 -2.87
CA ASN A 202 2.98 20.12 -2.69
C ASN A 202 1.84 21.13 -2.48
N ARG A 203 0.66 20.65 -2.06
CA ARG A 203 -0.53 21.48 -1.80
C ARG A 203 -0.90 21.49 -0.31
N LEU A 204 0.11 21.41 0.57
CA LEU A 204 -0.09 21.39 2.01
C LEU A 204 -0.50 22.78 2.51
N SER A 205 -1.61 22.86 3.23
CA SER A 205 -2.09 24.09 3.89
C SER A 205 -1.80 24.13 5.38
N TYR A 206 -1.56 22.97 5.99
CA TYR A 206 -1.19 22.75 7.38
C TYR A 206 -0.36 21.47 7.52
N LEU A 207 0.31 21.31 8.66
CA LEU A 207 1.00 20.07 9.02
C LEU A 207 0.22 19.34 10.12
N PRO A 208 0.23 18.01 10.21
CA PRO A 208 -0.35 17.32 11.35
C PRO A 208 0.50 17.62 12.60
N VAL A 209 -0.14 17.94 13.74
CA VAL A 209 0.58 18.25 15.00
C VAL A 209 1.52 17.12 15.43
N THR A 210 1.25 15.90 14.98
CA THR A 210 2.03 14.71 15.29
C THR A 210 3.44 14.73 14.69
N ILE A 211 3.71 15.59 13.70
CA ILE A 211 5.06 15.80 13.19
C ILE A 211 6.02 16.36 14.27
N THR A 212 5.48 17.05 15.28
CA THR A 212 6.27 17.58 16.41
C THR A 212 6.85 16.50 17.32
N TYR A 213 6.39 15.25 17.22
CA TYR A 213 6.98 14.13 17.96
C TYR A 213 8.18 13.51 17.25
N LEU A 214 8.46 13.92 16.00
CA LEU A 214 9.62 13.47 15.25
C LEU A 214 10.83 14.34 15.59
N ARG A 215 12.01 13.71 15.65
CA ARG A 215 13.29 14.43 15.85
C ARG A 215 13.94 14.67 14.49
N LEU A 216 13.29 15.50 13.67
CA LEU A 216 13.74 15.84 12.32
C LEU A 216 14.98 16.74 12.38
N GLN A 217 15.98 16.39 11.58
CA GLN A 217 17.14 17.24 11.33
C GLN A 217 16.82 18.25 10.23
N LEU A 218 16.14 17.81 9.17
CA LEU A 218 15.75 18.66 8.06
C LEU A 218 14.30 18.43 7.66
N LEU A 219 13.53 19.51 7.62
CA LEU A 219 12.19 19.54 7.06
C LEU A 219 12.15 20.55 5.91
N ASP A 220 11.92 20.08 4.69
CA ASP A 220 11.67 20.95 3.54
C ASP A 220 10.17 20.99 3.22
N VAL A 221 9.60 22.17 3.35
CA VAL A 221 8.19 22.46 3.08
C VAL A 221 8.04 23.64 2.13
N THR A 222 9.12 24.02 1.43
CA THR A 222 9.10 25.11 0.45
C THR A 222 8.04 24.89 -0.62
N GLU A 223 7.52 25.98 -1.19
CA GLU A 223 6.54 25.95 -2.28
C GLU A 223 5.27 25.15 -1.93
N ASN A 224 4.78 25.30 -0.69
CA ASN A 224 3.47 24.82 -0.25
C ASN A 224 2.57 26.00 0.15
N PRO A 225 1.25 25.95 -0.13
CA PRO A 225 0.30 27.02 0.18
C PRO A 225 -0.14 27.01 1.65
N PHE A 226 0.80 27.18 2.58
CA PHE A 226 0.45 27.33 4.00
C PHE A 226 -0.39 28.59 4.22
N MET A 227 -1.47 28.46 5.00
CA MET A 227 -2.27 29.63 5.36
C MET A 227 -1.44 30.55 6.26
N GLU A 228 -1.24 31.79 5.84
CA GLU A 228 -0.49 32.80 6.60
C GLU A 228 -1.28 33.39 7.78
N SER A 229 -2.61 33.20 7.80
CA SER A 229 -3.46 33.62 8.91
C SER A 229 -4.68 32.73 9.04
N TYR A 230 -4.91 32.19 10.23
CA TYR A 230 -6.17 31.53 10.58
C TYR A 230 -6.69 32.15 11.87
N ASP A 231 -7.91 32.70 11.82
CA ASP A 231 -8.55 33.31 12.97
C ASP A 231 -9.03 32.20 13.90
N ILE A 232 -8.30 31.98 15.01
CA ILE A 232 -8.51 30.88 15.97
C ILE A 232 -9.91 30.94 16.63
N LYS A 233 -10.63 32.06 16.47
CA LYS A 233 -11.82 32.37 17.25
C LYS A 233 -13.08 31.57 16.91
N ASN A 234 -13.26 31.01 15.70
CA ASN A 234 -14.62 30.60 15.30
C ASN A 234 -14.85 29.21 14.68
N ASN A 235 -13.87 28.32 14.52
CA ASN A 235 -14.16 27.02 13.90
C ASN A 235 -13.95 25.85 14.86
N VAL A 236 -14.99 25.54 15.62
CA VAL A 236 -15.26 24.16 16.04
C VAL A 236 -15.73 23.45 14.78
N CYS A 237 -14.91 22.58 14.18
CA CYS A 237 -15.45 21.55 13.29
C CYS A 237 -16.24 20.58 14.17
N VAL A 238 -17.46 20.95 14.53
CA VAL A 238 -18.50 19.99 14.88
C VAL A 238 -18.80 19.32 13.55
N ASN A 239 -18.59 18.01 13.45
CA ASN A 239 -19.22 17.29 12.34
C ASN A 239 -20.69 17.69 12.35
N ASP A 240 -21.16 18.29 11.26
CA ASP A 240 -22.49 18.90 11.11
C ASP A 240 -23.58 17.82 11.04
N SER A 241 -23.64 17.02 12.09
CA SER A 241 -24.74 16.18 12.47
C SER A 241 -24.97 16.55 13.92
N ALA A 242 -26.15 17.09 14.20
CA ALA A 242 -26.70 17.31 15.53
C ALA A 242 -26.08 16.40 16.58
N MET A 243 -25.86 16.95 17.78
CA MET A 243 -25.49 16.31 19.05
C MET A 243 -26.37 15.09 19.36
N THR A 244 -26.27 14.08 18.52
CA THR A 244 -26.73 12.73 18.67
C THR A 244 -25.59 12.12 19.45
N VAL A 245 -25.91 11.66 20.66
CA VAL A 245 -25.03 10.79 21.43
C VAL A 245 -24.77 9.59 20.53
N LYS A 246 -23.70 9.66 19.73
CA LYS A 246 -23.34 8.60 18.81
C LYS A 246 -22.89 7.47 19.71
N MET A 247 -23.74 6.46 19.84
CA MET A 247 -23.39 5.26 20.61
C MET A 247 -22.08 4.74 20.07
N THR A 248 -21.08 4.66 20.93
CA THR A 248 -19.77 4.09 20.62
C THR A 248 -19.98 2.73 19.97
N SER A 249 -19.47 2.56 18.75
CA SER A 249 -19.65 1.32 18.01
C SER A 249 -18.96 0.15 18.75
N LEU A 250 -19.38 -1.07 18.45
CA LEU A 250 -18.70 -2.27 18.95
C LEU A 250 -17.22 -2.29 18.53
N VAL A 251 -16.93 -1.76 17.34
CA VAL A 251 -15.56 -1.60 16.82
C VAL A 251 -14.76 -0.66 17.72
N GLU A 252 -15.34 0.50 18.11
CA GLU A 252 -14.69 1.44 19.01
C GLU A 252 -14.46 0.85 20.41
N TRP A 253 -15.42 0.10 20.95
CA TRP A 253 -15.25 -0.61 22.22
C TRP A 253 -14.15 -1.67 22.15
N SER A 254 -14.09 -2.41 21.06
CA SER A 254 -13.04 -3.41 20.82
C SER A 254 -11.67 -2.73 20.78
N ALA A 255 -11.56 -1.63 20.03
CA ALA A 255 -10.34 -0.84 19.92
C ALA A 255 -9.91 -0.25 21.28
N LYS A 256 -10.84 0.36 22.02
CA LYS A 256 -10.58 0.88 23.39
C LYS A 256 -10.12 -0.22 24.33
N THR A 257 -10.70 -1.41 24.23
CA THR A 257 -10.32 -2.55 25.08
C THR A 257 -8.89 -2.98 24.79
N ILE A 258 -8.51 -3.11 23.52
CA ILE A 258 -7.14 -3.45 23.07
C ILE A 258 -6.12 -2.43 23.59
N LEU A 259 -6.43 -1.13 23.44
CA LEU A 259 -5.53 -0.07 23.92
C LEU A 259 -5.43 -0.04 25.44
N LYS A 260 -6.54 -0.27 26.16
CA LYS A 260 -6.58 -0.32 27.63
C LYS A 260 -5.80 -1.51 28.18
N SER A 261 -5.88 -2.66 27.53
CA SER A 261 -5.15 -3.88 27.90
C SER A 261 -3.70 -3.89 27.41
N ARG A 262 -3.28 -2.89 26.62
CA ARG A 262 -1.93 -2.76 26.04
C ARG A 262 -1.52 -3.98 25.22
N ILE A 263 -2.49 -4.61 24.56
CA ILE A 263 -2.25 -5.75 23.67
C ILE A 263 -1.55 -5.23 22.42
N THR A 264 -0.42 -5.86 22.07
CA THR A 264 0.19 -5.69 20.74
C THR A 264 -0.75 -6.31 19.71
N TYR A 265 -1.07 -5.57 18.66
CA TYR A 265 -2.01 -6.01 17.64
C TYR A 265 -1.41 -5.90 16.24
N ASP A 266 -1.79 -6.83 15.39
CA ASP A 266 -1.60 -6.80 13.95
C ASP A 266 -2.70 -7.68 13.30
N ALA A 267 -2.72 -7.75 11.97
CA ALA A 267 -3.73 -8.48 11.21
C ALA A 267 -3.71 -10.01 11.42
N SER A 268 -2.70 -10.56 12.10
CA SER A 268 -2.66 -11.96 12.54
C SER A 268 -3.35 -12.21 13.88
N ILE A 269 -3.49 -11.17 14.72
CA ILE A 269 -4.04 -11.26 16.08
C ILE A 269 -5.52 -10.84 16.09
N ILE A 270 -5.85 -9.77 15.36
CA ILE A 270 -7.21 -9.21 15.32
C ILE A 270 -7.66 -8.98 13.87
N PRO A 271 -8.97 -8.87 13.61
CA PRO A 271 -9.47 -8.59 12.27
C PRO A 271 -8.84 -7.34 11.65
N TYR A 272 -8.46 -7.41 10.37
CA TYR A 272 -7.85 -6.30 9.63
C TYR A 272 -8.63 -4.99 9.74
N THR A 273 -9.97 -5.04 9.70
CA THR A 273 -10.82 -3.86 9.84
C THR A 273 -10.65 -3.16 11.18
N LEU A 274 -10.35 -3.90 12.25
CA LEU A 274 -10.07 -3.35 13.57
C LEU A 274 -8.64 -2.82 13.66
N VAL A 275 -7.67 -3.45 12.98
CA VAL A 275 -6.30 -2.92 12.82
C VAL A 275 -6.34 -1.56 12.14
N ASP A 276 -7.01 -1.46 11.00
CA ASP A 276 -7.18 -0.20 10.27
C ASP A 276 -7.85 0.86 11.13
N TYR A 277 -8.90 0.49 11.88
CA TYR A 277 -9.60 1.41 12.77
C TYR A 277 -8.71 1.90 13.93
N LEU A 278 -7.88 1.02 14.49
CA LEU A 278 -6.90 1.35 15.52
C LEU A 278 -5.78 2.25 14.98
N ASP A 279 -5.32 1.95 13.77
CA ASP A 279 -4.25 2.72 13.17
C ASP A 279 -4.71 4.09 12.73
N GLU A 280 -5.92 4.27 12.22
CA GLU A 280 -6.48 5.59 11.89
C GLU A 280 -6.90 6.42 13.11
N ALA A 281 -6.65 5.91 14.32
CA ALA A 281 -7.04 6.56 15.55
C ALA A 281 -6.17 7.78 15.86
N LYS A 282 -6.82 8.91 16.11
CA LYS A 282 -6.14 10.18 16.44
C LYS A 282 -5.73 10.19 17.91
N CYS A 283 -4.78 11.05 18.26
CA CYS A 283 -4.38 11.25 19.65
C CYS A 283 -4.75 12.66 20.09
N CYS A 284 -5.39 12.79 21.26
CA CYS A 284 -5.64 14.08 21.88
C CYS A 284 -4.32 14.81 22.13
N TYR A 285 -4.18 16.02 21.62
CA TYR A 285 -2.96 16.80 21.78
C TYR A 285 -2.64 17.10 23.26
N LEU A 286 -3.66 17.34 24.08
CA LEU A 286 -3.48 17.74 25.48
C LEU A 286 -3.20 16.56 26.42
N CYS A 287 -4.12 15.59 26.50
CA CYS A 287 -4.10 14.46 27.44
C CYS A 287 -3.57 13.15 26.86
N LYS A 288 -3.27 13.11 25.55
CA LYS A 288 -2.77 11.94 24.81
C LYS A 288 -3.74 10.75 24.71
N THR A 289 -4.98 10.90 25.19
CA THR A 289 -6.04 9.89 24.99
C THR A 289 -6.32 9.68 23.51
N THR A 290 -6.46 8.43 23.10
CA THR A 290 -6.86 8.07 21.73
C THR A 290 -8.28 8.51 21.44
N CYS A 291 -8.49 9.07 20.26
CA CYS A 291 -9.76 9.59 19.77
C CYS A 291 -10.12 8.87 18.48
N PHE A 292 -11.31 8.28 18.44
CA PHE A 292 -11.82 7.55 17.28
C PHE A 292 -12.83 8.42 16.52
N ASP A 293 -14.12 8.13 16.66
CA ASP A 293 -15.18 8.81 15.92
C ASP A 293 -15.55 10.17 16.53
N CYS A 294 -15.29 10.36 17.83
CA CYS A 294 -15.62 11.58 18.57
C CYS A 294 -14.34 12.35 18.93
N TYR A 295 -14.12 13.49 18.27
CA TYR A 295 -13.03 14.42 18.60
C TYR A 295 -13.38 15.84 18.16
N VAL A 296 -12.68 16.81 18.75
CA VAL A 296 -12.65 18.19 18.27
C VAL A 296 -11.38 18.37 17.46
N LYS A 297 -11.51 18.85 16.23
CA LYS A 297 -10.38 19.24 15.37
C LYS A 297 -10.17 20.75 15.49
N LYS A 298 -8.93 21.19 15.73
CA LYS A 298 -8.54 22.61 15.70
C LYS A 298 -7.19 22.78 15.00
N LEU A 299 -7.03 23.93 14.37
CA LEU A 299 -5.75 24.41 13.88
C LEU A 299 -5.07 25.21 14.98
N ILE A 300 -3.81 24.88 15.29
CA ILE A 300 -3.05 25.47 16.40
C ILE A 300 -1.63 25.85 15.96
N TYR A 301 -1.01 26.76 16.69
CA TYR A 301 0.40 27.06 16.56
C TYR A 301 1.18 26.33 17.64
N VAL A 302 2.20 25.58 17.24
CA VAL A 302 3.10 24.87 18.17
C VAL A 302 4.54 25.01 17.69
N PRO A 303 5.52 25.06 18.61
CA PRO A 303 6.92 25.01 18.23
C PRO A 303 7.22 23.66 17.58
N LEU A 304 7.93 23.70 16.45
CA LEU A 304 8.37 22.50 15.76
C LEU A 304 9.83 22.19 16.15
N PRO A 305 10.10 21.09 16.88
CA PRO A 305 11.46 20.70 17.23
C PRO A 305 12.15 20.11 15.99
N CYS A 306 12.74 20.97 15.17
CA CYS A 306 13.51 20.59 13.99
C CYS A 306 14.77 21.46 13.88
N ALA A 307 15.90 20.86 13.50
CA ALA A 307 17.18 21.58 13.45
C ALA A 307 17.24 22.58 12.28
N GLU A 308 16.79 22.17 11.10
CA GLU A 308 16.72 23.01 9.90
C GLU A 308 15.34 22.88 9.26
N ILE A 309 14.68 24.03 9.05
CA ILE A 309 13.40 24.07 8.36
C ILE A 309 13.53 24.97 7.14
N LYS A 310 13.42 24.37 5.95
CA LYS A 310 13.34 25.10 4.69
C LYS A 310 11.88 25.43 4.42
N LYS A 311 11.56 26.71 4.35
CA LYS A 311 10.22 27.22 4.13
C LYS A 311 10.23 28.39 3.18
N SER A 312 9.10 28.59 2.48
CA SER A 312 8.83 29.84 1.76
C SER A 312 8.61 30.99 2.76
N MET A 313 8.37 32.21 2.28
CA MET A 313 8.32 33.46 3.07
C MET A 313 7.34 33.48 4.29
N CYS A 314 6.60 32.41 4.56
CA CYS A 314 5.71 32.29 5.71
C CYS A 314 6.46 32.28 7.05
N THR A 315 5.96 33.04 8.02
CA THR A 315 6.58 33.23 9.33
C THR A 315 6.32 32.06 10.29
N ALA A 316 5.13 31.46 10.26
CA ALA A 316 4.72 30.39 11.18
C ALA A 316 3.95 29.26 10.49
N PHE A 317 4.03 28.04 11.06
CA PHE A 317 3.25 26.90 10.61
C PHE A 317 1.98 26.74 11.43
N ILE A 318 0.91 26.37 10.74
CA ILE A 318 -0.33 25.95 11.36
C ILE A 318 -0.36 24.43 11.42
N PHE A 319 -0.74 23.91 12.57
CA PHE A 319 -0.81 22.48 12.84
C PHE A 319 -2.25 22.01 13.05
N GLU A 320 -2.62 20.93 12.38
CA GLU A 320 -3.86 20.21 12.65
C GLU A 320 -3.72 19.36 13.92
N ALA A 321 -4.54 19.67 14.92
CA ALA A 321 -4.59 18.95 16.18
C ALA A 321 -6.00 18.43 16.48
N TYR A 322 -6.02 17.30 17.20
CA TYR A 322 -7.23 16.61 17.62
C TYR A 322 -7.34 16.61 19.14
N PHE A 323 -8.56 16.67 19.67
CA PHE A 323 -8.85 16.71 21.10
C PHE A 323 -10.00 15.76 21.44
N CYS A 324 -9.89 15.04 22.56
CA CYS A 324 -10.93 14.09 22.97
C CYS A 324 -12.19 14.77 23.53
N SER A 325 -12.14 16.08 23.83
CA SER A 325 -13.25 16.85 24.37
C SER A 325 -13.07 18.35 24.16
N LEU A 326 -14.17 19.10 24.25
CA LEU A 326 -14.13 20.57 24.27
C LEU A 326 -13.27 21.11 25.42
N PHE A 327 -13.28 20.45 26.58
CA PHE A 327 -12.41 20.78 27.70
C PHE A 327 -10.92 20.73 27.30
N CYS A 328 -10.49 19.66 26.62
CA CYS A 328 -9.12 19.57 26.14
C CYS A 328 -8.82 20.60 25.04
N ALA A 329 -9.80 20.90 24.19
CA ALA A 329 -9.65 21.85 23.09
C ALA A 329 -9.61 23.32 23.55
N ASN A 330 -10.15 23.65 24.73
CA ASN A 330 -10.17 25.02 25.25
C ASN A 330 -9.01 25.30 26.22
N ASN A 331 -8.48 24.27 26.90
CA ASN A 331 -7.36 24.40 27.84
C ASN A 331 -5.96 24.34 27.19
N ILE A 332 -5.85 24.51 25.87
CA ILE A 332 -4.57 24.44 25.14
C ILE A 332 -3.58 25.51 25.63
N LEU A 333 -4.09 26.69 26.02
CA LEU A 333 -3.31 27.83 26.50
C LEU A 333 -2.71 27.64 27.90
N CYS A 334 -3.11 26.61 28.66
CA CYS A 334 -2.59 26.38 30.01
C CYS A 334 -1.23 25.65 30.03
N LYS A 335 -0.69 25.23 28.87
CA LYS A 335 0.66 24.61 28.75
C LYS A 335 1.74 25.55 28.19
N SER A 336 1.42 26.82 27.93
CA SER A 336 2.39 27.84 27.47
C SER A 336 2.90 28.72 28.61
N LYS A 337 3.11 28.16 29.81
CA LYS A 337 3.81 28.80 30.92
C LYS A 337 4.94 27.91 31.41
#